data_AF-A0A847G5R7-F1
#
_entry.id   AF-A0A847G5R7-F1
#
_cell.length_a   1.000
_cell.length_b   1.000
_cell.length_c   1.000
_cell.angle_alpha   90.00
_cell.angle_beta   90.00
_cell.angle_gamma   90.00
#
_symmetry.space_group_name_H-M   'P 1'
#
loop_
_entity.id
_entity.type
_entity.pdbx_description
1 polymer ?
#
loop_
_entity_poly.entity_id
_entity_poly.type
_entity_poly.pdbx_seq_one_letter_code
_entity_poly.pdbx_strand_id
1 'polypeptide(L)'
;ETAQLRYFDAKNLLLLDRKTHQSTDDGKSWKFVKTVNWDAQFSFPEALYGWAIARANGEVALVKTVNGGSTWKIIEPVIAR
;
A
#
# COMPACT_ATOMS: atom_id res chain seq x y z
N GLU A 1 12.55 6.50 -8.08
CA GLU A 1 11.45 5.59 -7.72
C GLU A 1 12.03 4.48 -6.86
N THR A 2 11.56 4.30 -5.62
CA THR A 2 12.05 3.24 -4.72
C THR A 2 10.92 2.27 -4.44
N ALA A 3 10.96 1.10 -5.08
CA ALA A 3 10.06 0.00 -4.77
C ALA A 3 10.27 -0.45 -3.32
N GLN A 4 9.18 -0.74 -2.60
CA GLN A 4 9.24 -1.25 -1.24
C GLN A 4 8.81 -2.71 -1.19
N LEU A 5 9.70 -3.58 -0.69
CA LEU A 5 9.37 -4.95 -0.37
C LEU A 5 8.78 -5.03 1.05
N ARG A 6 7.62 -5.65 1.19
CA ARG A 6 6.90 -5.81 2.46
C ARG A 6 6.49 -7.25 2.69
N TYR A 7 6.73 -7.73 3.90
CA TYR A 7 6.31 -9.04 4.39
C TYR A 7 5.05 -8.86 5.23
N PHE A 8 4.01 -9.64 4.91
CA PHE A 8 2.78 -9.74 5.70
C PHE A 8 2.88 -10.92 6.66
N ASP A 9 3.46 -12.02 6.18
CA ASP A 9 3.91 -13.17 6.95
C ASP A 9 5.04 -13.90 6.20
N ALA A 10 5.38 -15.13 6.62
CA ALA A 10 6.45 -15.92 6.02
C ALA A 10 6.22 -16.34 4.56
N LYS A 11 5.00 -16.23 4.03
CA LYS A 11 4.65 -16.63 2.66
C LYS A 11 4.08 -15.50 1.84
N ASN A 12 3.45 -14.50 2.47
CA ASN A 12 2.75 -13.42 1.82
C ASN A 12 3.62 -12.14 1.79
N LEU A 13 3.97 -11.70 0.57
CA LEU A 13 4.77 -10.51 0.33
C LEU A 13 4.09 -9.58 -0.68
N LEU A 14 4.27 -8.27 -0.51
CA LEU A 14 3.99 -7.29 -1.55
C LEU A 14 5.26 -6.53 -1.95
N LEU A 15 5.47 -6.40 -3.26
CA LEU A 15 6.37 -5.43 -3.85
C LEU A 15 5.53 -4.24 -4.27
N LEU A 16 5.64 -3.15 -3.52
CA LEU A 16 4.88 -1.93 -3.71
C LEU A 16 5.70 -0.92 -4.52
N ASP A 17 5.30 -0.74 -5.77
CA ASP A 17 5.62 0.40 -6.62
C ASP A 17 4.38 0.76 -7.45
N ARG A 18 4.54 1.53 -8.55
CA ARG A 18 3.42 1.82 -9.47
C ARG A 18 2.73 0.56 -9.98
N LYS A 19 3.45 -0.52 -10.20
CA LYS A 19 3.00 -1.89 -10.49
C LYS A 19 3.19 -2.75 -9.24
N THR A 20 2.12 -2.89 -8.48
CA THR A 20 2.13 -3.77 -7.31
C THR A 20 2.17 -5.24 -7.72
N HIS A 21 3.08 -6.00 -7.13
CA HIS A 21 3.16 -7.46 -7.26
C HIS A 21 2.98 -8.12 -5.90
N GLN A 22 2.39 -9.31 -5.89
CA GLN A 22 2.17 -10.14 -4.71
C GLN A 22 2.82 -11.49 -4.88
N SER A 23 3.48 -11.97 -3.84
CA SER A 23 3.86 -13.37 -3.69
C SER A 23 3.10 -13.99 -2.52
N THR A 24 2.72 -15.27 -2.66
CA THR A 24 2.11 -16.09 -1.61
C THR A 24 2.93 -17.35 -1.34
N ASP A 25 4.16 -17.40 -1.85
CA ASP A 25 5.05 -18.55 -1.84
C ASP A 25 6.49 -18.18 -1.47
N ASP A 26 6.64 -17.20 -0.57
CA ASP A 26 7.94 -16.74 -0.04
C ASP A 26 8.84 -16.15 -1.14
N GLY A 27 8.25 -15.36 -2.04
CA GLY A 27 8.95 -14.64 -3.09
C GLY A 27 9.40 -15.50 -4.27
N LYS A 28 9.01 -16.78 -4.32
CA LYS A 28 9.38 -17.71 -5.41
C LYS A 28 8.64 -17.40 -6.70
N SER A 29 7.40 -16.93 -6.61
CA SER A 29 6.61 -16.43 -7.74
C SER A 29 5.88 -15.15 -7.39
N TRP A 30 5.65 -14.32 -8.40
CA TRP A 30 5.06 -12.99 -8.27
C TRP A 30 3.89 -12.84 -9.23
N LYS A 31 2.73 -12.51 -8.68
CA LYS A 31 1.52 -12.18 -9.45
C LYS A 31 1.37 -10.67 -9.48
N PHE A 32 1.17 -10.12 -10.69
CA PHE A 32 0.76 -8.73 -10.84
C PHE A 32 -0.62 -8.52 -10.21
N VAL A 33 -0.74 -7.53 -9.34
CA VAL A 33 -2.00 -7.20 -8.66
C VAL A 33 -2.68 -6.06 -9.37
N LYS A 34 -2.00 -4.91 -9.50
CA LYS A 34 -2.56 -3.70 -10.10
C LYS A 34 -1.47 -2.68 -10.40
N THR A 35 -1.80 -1.77 -11.32
CA THR A 35 -1.06 -0.51 -11.50
C THR A 35 -1.85 0.60 -10.82
N VAL A 36 -1.17 1.46 -10.07
CA VAL A 36 -1.73 2.69 -9.53
C VAL A 36 -1.20 3.89 -10.31
N ASN A 37 -2.08 4.85 -10.62
CA ASN A 37 -1.73 6.09 -11.33
C ASN A 37 -1.30 7.20 -10.36
N TRP A 38 -0.93 6.83 -9.13
CA TRP A 38 -0.59 7.72 -8.03
C TRP A 38 0.65 7.19 -7.33
N ASP A 39 1.51 8.11 -6.92
CA ASP A 39 2.69 7.77 -6.14
C ASP A 39 2.28 7.71 -4.67
N ALA A 40 2.85 6.77 -3.92
CA ALA A 40 2.58 6.68 -2.50
C ALA A 40 3.75 6.17 -1.68
N GLN A 41 3.84 6.73 -0.47
CA GLN A 41 4.67 6.20 0.59
C GLN A 41 3.78 5.40 1.54
N PHE A 42 3.99 4.09 1.58
CA PHE A 42 3.19 3.16 2.36
C PHE A 42 3.82 2.85 3.72
N SER A 43 2.97 2.67 4.73
CA SER A 43 3.32 2.14 6.05
C SER A 43 2.27 1.12 6.47
N PHE A 44 2.71 -0.10 6.78
CA PHE A 44 1.86 -1.19 7.26
C PHE A 44 2.46 -1.69 8.57
N PRO A 45 1.94 -1.25 9.74
CA PRO A 45 2.35 -1.84 11.02
C PRO A 45 1.82 -3.27 11.20
N GLU A 46 0.75 -3.62 10.49
CA GLU A 46 0.15 -4.96 10.50
C GLU A 46 -0.25 -5.37 9.08
N ALA A 47 -0.47 -6.67 8.87
CA ALA A 47 -0.77 -7.21 7.55
C ALA A 47 -2.07 -6.63 6.94
N LEU A 48 -3.11 -6.41 7.75
CA LEU A 48 -4.39 -5.90 7.26
C LEU A 48 -4.49 -4.37 7.31
N TYR A 49 -3.78 -3.74 8.23
CA TYR A 49 -3.88 -2.30 8.52
C TYR A 49 -2.69 -1.54 7.95
N GLY A 50 -2.99 -0.51 7.17
CA GLY A 50 -1.95 0.31 6.55
C GLY A 50 -2.39 1.74 6.29
N TRP A 51 -1.40 2.60 6.11
CA TRP A 51 -1.51 4.01 5.78
C TRP A 51 -0.66 4.32 4.57
N ALA A 52 -1.07 5.33 3.80
CA ALA A 52 -0.26 5.86 2.74
C ALA A 52 -0.45 7.37 2.58
N ILE A 53 0.62 8.05 2.18
CA ILE A 53 0.53 9.40 1.62
C ILE A 53 0.33 9.23 0.11
N ALA A 54 -0.91 9.37 -0.36
CA ALA A 54 -1.25 9.29 -1.77
C ALA A 54 -1.03 10.65 -2.46
N ARG A 55 -0.36 10.64 -3.62
CA ARG A 55 -0.09 11.84 -4.43
C ARG A 55 -0.57 11.62 -5.86
N ALA A 56 -1.48 12.48 -6.33
CA ALA A 56 -2.05 12.39 -7.67
C ALA A 56 -2.42 13.79 -8.17
N ASN A 57 -2.11 14.13 -9.42
CA ASN A 57 -2.50 15.39 -10.07
C ASN A 57 -2.18 16.67 -9.25
N GLY A 58 -1.10 16.66 -8.47
CA GLY A 58 -0.72 17.78 -7.59
C GLY A 58 -1.42 17.79 -6.22
N GLU A 59 -2.38 16.89 -5.99
CA GLU A 59 -3.05 16.71 -4.71
C GLU A 59 -2.34 15.68 -3.83
N VAL A 60 -2.48 15.84 -2.51
CA VAL A 60 -1.92 14.93 -1.50
C VAL A 60 -3.00 14.59 -0.48
N ALA A 61 -3.18 13.30 -0.21
CA ALA A 61 -4.12 12.80 0.79
C ALA A 61 -3.48 11.74 1.70
N LEU A 62 -3.85 11.75 2.98
CA LEU A 62 -3.60 10.62 3.87
C LEU A 62 -4.71 9.60 3.67
N VAL A 63 -4.36 8.36 3.38
CA VAL A 63 -5.32 7.26 3.21
C VAL A 63 -5.02 6.11 4.15
N LYS A 64 -6.07 5.37 4.54
CA LYS A 64 -5.96 4.12 5.31
C LYS A 64 -6.61 2.93 4.62
N THR A 65 -6.08 1.75 4.90
CA THR A 65 -6.65 0.45 4.53
C THR A 65 -6.80 -0.42 5.77
N VAL A 66 -7.78 -1.31 5.75
CA VAL A 66 -8.04 -2.33 6.78
C VAL A 66 -8.13 -3.74 6.15
N ASN A 67 -7.77 -3.85 4.87
CA ASN A 67 -7.84 -5.09 4.09
C ASN A 67 -6.60 -5.28 3.20
N GLY A 68 -5.42 -4.97 3.76
CA GLY A 68 -4.13 -5.25 3.12
C GLY A 68 -3.87 -4.42 1.85
N GLY A 69 -4.44 -3.22 1.75
CA GLY A 69 -4.26 -2.34 0.60
C GLY A 69 -5.16 -2.66 -0.60
N SER A 70 -6.12 -3.58 -0.44
CA SER A 70 -7.14 -3.86 -1.46
C SER A 70 -7.97 -2.61 -1.76
N THR A 71 -8.45 -1.94 -0.70
CA THR A 71 -9.15 -0.64 -0.79
C THR A 71 -8.57 0.38 0.17
N TRP A 72 -8.63 1.65 -0.21
CA TRP A 72 -8.12 2.78 0.57
C TRP A 72 -9.22 3.82 0.81
N LYS A 73 -9.30 4.37 2.01
CA LYS A 73 -10.21 5.46 2.38
C LYS A 73 -9.40 6.69 2.79
N ILE A 74 -9.80 7.87 2.29
CA ILE A 74 -9.22 9.15 2.69
C ILE A 74 -9.50 9.39 4.18
N ILE A 75 -8.48 9.86 4.90
CA ILE A 75 -8.59 10.36 6.26
C ILE A 75 -8.70 11.88 6.17
N GLU A 76 -9.88 12.40 6.47
CA GLU A 76 -10.10 13.84 6.63
C GLU A 76 -9.59 14.30 8.01
N PRO A 77 -8.81 15.39 8.08
CA PRO A 77 -8.35 15.93 9.35
C PRO A 77 -9.54 16.45 10.16
N VAL A 78 -9.66 15.99 11.41
CA VAL A 78 -10.64 16.50 12.37
C VAL A 78 -9.88 17.28 13.44
N ILE A 79 -10.17 18.57 13.56
CA ILE A 79 -9.67 19.39 14.67
C ILE A 79 -10.65 19.23 15.82
N ALA A 80 -10.29 18.43 16.82
CA ALA A 80 -11.02 18.41 18.08
C ALA A 80 -10.79 19.75 18.80
N ARG A 81 -11.88 20.40 19.22
CA ARG A 81 -11.85 21.57 20.10
C ARG A 81 -11.99 21.13 21.55
#